data_AF-A0A5E8AA25-F1
#
_entry.id   AF-A0A5E8AA25-F1
#
_cell.length_a   1.000
_cell.length_b   1.000
_cell.length_c   1.000
_cell.angle_alpha   90.00
_cell.angle_beta   90.00
_cell.angle_gamma   90.00
#
_symmetry.space_group_name_H-M   'P 1'
#
loop_
_entity.id
_entity.type
_entity.pdbx_description
1 polymer ?
#
loop_
_entity_poly.entity_id
_entity_poly.type
_entity_poly.pdbx_seq_one_letter_code
_entity_poly.pdbx_strand_id
1 'polypeptide(L)'
;MKTRHWDRIGNGGLTFTELGFGTAPLGNLYRAISDDEAHAVLTKAWDLGVRYFDTAPLYGLGLAETRLNRFLRGKPRGDYVLSTKIGRLLRRCEPGEERTGAGKFFDVPTRREVYDYSYDGVMRSLEFSLERLGVDSIDILYAHDLDIFTHGSEASRNARLEELMAGGYKALLSLRDQGVIKRV
;
A
#
# COMPACT_ATOMS: atom_id res chain seq x y z
N MET A 1 -21.63 -8.83 -4.38
CA MET A 1 -21.59 -7.45 -3.83
C MET A 1 -21.82 -6.45 -4.96
N LYS A 2 -22.45 -5.30 -4.69
CA LYS A 2 -22.66 -4.26 -5.71
C LYS A 2 -21.33 -3.58 -6.09
N THR A 3 -21.18 -3.25 -7.35
CA THR A 3 -20.02 -2.53 -7.89
C THR A 3 -20.40 -1.12 -8.34
N ARG A 4 -19.41 -0.24 -8.40
CA ARG A 4 -19.51 1.10 -8.99
C ARG A 4 -18.36 1.32 -9.95
N HIS A 5 -18.66 1.99 -11.06
CA HIS A 5 -17.67 2.51 -11.98
C HIS A 5 -17.37 3.96 -11.62
N TRP A 6 -16.09 4.29 -11.45
CA TRP A 6 -15.62 5.63 -11.12
C TRP A 6 -14.70 6.13 -12.23
N ASP A 7 -15.16 7.10 -13.02
CA ASP A 7 -14.37 7.82 -14.01
C ASP A 7 -14.56 9.32 -13.87
N ARG A 8 -13.77 9.96 -13.00
CA ARG A 8 -13.91 11.39 -12.71
C ARG A 8 -13.29 12.29 -13.78
N ILE A 9 -12.31 11.77 -14.54
CA ILE A 9 -11.47 12.58 -15.43
C ILE A 9 -11.45 12.05 -16.87
N GLY A 10 -12.31 11.09 -17.21
CA GLY A 10 -12.49 10.58 -18.57
C GLY A 10 -11.34 9.73 -19.08
N ASN A 11 -10.61 9.05 -18.19
CA ASN A 11 -9.42 8.25 -18.54
C ASN A 11 -9.62 6.74 -18.38
N GLY A 12 -10.88 6.30 -18.51
CA GLY A 12 -11.29 4.88 -18.51
C GLY A 12 -11.71 4.34 -17.15
N GLY A 13 -11.60 5.15 -16.08
CA GLY A 13 -12.12 4.84 -14.75
C GLY A 13 -11.64 3.54 -14.11
N LEU A 14 -12.27 3.14 -13.01
CA LEU A 14 -12.12 1.82 -12.39
C LEU A 14 -13.48 1.32 -11.90
N THR A 15 -13.73 0.04 -12.05
CA THR A 15 -14.90 -0.63 -11.48
C THR A 15 -14.48 -1.44 -10.26
N PHE A 16 -15.08 -1.17 -9.10
CA PHE A 16 -14.79 -1.89 -7.87
C PHE A 16 -16.03 -2.03 -6.99
N THR A 17 -15.95 -2.86 -5.96
CA THR A 17 -17.04 -3.09 -5.00
C THR A 17 -17.30 -1.84 -4.16
N GLU A 18 -18.57 -1.57 -3.84
CA GLU A 18 -18.94 -0.42 -2.98
C GLU A 18 -18.25 -0.46 -1.60
N LEU A 19 -17.87 -1.64 -1.14
CA LEU A 19 -17.05 -1.86 0.04
C LEU A 19 -15.69 -2.44 -0.37
N GLY A 20 -14.62 -1.87 0.16
CA GLY A 20 -13.27 -2.40 0.07
C GLY A 20 -12.81 -3.03 1.39
N PHE A 21 -11.74 -3.81 1.32
CA PHE A 21 -11.10 -4.43 2.47
C PHE A 21 -9.76 -3.76 2.76
N GLY A 22 -9.68 -3.03 3.87
CA GLY A 22 -8.43 -2.45 4.36
C GLY A 22 -7.61 -3.48 5.14
N THR A 23 -6.33 -3.63 4.79
CA THR A 23 -5.48 -4.72 5.32
C THR A 23 -4.60 -4.31 6.51
N ALA A 24 -4.70 -3.09 7.02
CA ALA A 24 -3.84 -2.63 8.14
C ALA A 24 -3.93 -3.55 9.38
N PRO A 25 -5.11 -4.04 9.83
CA PRO A 25 -5.20 -5.04 10.90
C PRO A 25 -4.50 -6.36 10.59
N LEU A 26 -4.41 -6.75 9.32
CA LEU A 26 -3.67 -7.95 8.89
C LEU A 26 -2.16 -7.77 9.00
N GLY A 27 -1.68 -6.53 9.16
CA GLY A 27 -0.29 -6.23 9.54
C GLY A 27 -0.09 -6.23 11.06
N ASN A 28 -0.94 -6.90 11.84
CA ASN A 28 -0.90 -6.93 13.30
C ASN A 28 -0.98 -5.53 13.95
N LEU A 29 -1.84 -4.67 13.41
CA LEU A 29 -2.15 -3.39 14.02
C LEU A 29 -2.95 -3.60 15.30
N TYR A 30 -2.50 -3.02 16.41
CA TYR A 30 -3.06 -3.09 17.77
C TYR A 30 -2.98 -4.45 18.48
N ARG A 31 -2.95 -5.56 17.74
CA ARG A 31 -2.69 -6.90 18.30
C ARG A 31 -2.09 -7.81 17.26
N ALA A 32 -1.38 -8.84 17.69
CA ALA A 32 -0.98 -9.93 16.82
C ALA A 32 -2.20 -10.78 16.42
N ILE A 33 -2.23 -11.21 15.16
CA ILE A 33 -3.10 -12.27 14.66
C ILE A 33 -2.25 -13.31 13.94
N SER A 34 -2.71 -14.55 13.93
CA SER A 34 -2.07 -15.63 13.17
C SER A 34 -2.29 -15.45 11.67
N ASP A 35 -1.45 -16.11 10.87
CA ASP A 35 -1.62 -16.15 9.41
C ASP A 35 -2.93 -16.83 8.99
N ASP A 36 -3.39 -17.82 9.74
CA ASP A 36 -4.63 -18.54 9.47
C ASP A 36 -5.86 -17.67 9.74
N GLU A 37 -5.86 -16.88 10.83
CA GLU A 37 -6.90 -15.87 11.06
C GLU A 37 -6.92 -14.81 9.95
N ALA A 38 -5.75 -14.31 9.56
CA ALA A 38 -5.64 -13.32 8.47
C ALA A 38 -6.20 -13.90 7.16
N HIS A 39 -5.86 -15.15 6.83
CA HIS A 39 -6.35 -15.84 5.65
C HIS A 39 -7.86 -16.10 5.72
N ALA A 40 -8.38 -16.54 6.87
CA ALA A 40 -9.81 -16.79 7.06
C ALA A 40 -10.65 -15.53 6.85
N VAL A 41 -10.19 -14.38 7.36
CA VAL A 41 -10.89 -13.10 7.17
C VAL A 41 -10.88 -12.66 5.70
N LEU A 42 -9.75 -12.78 5.00
CA LEU A 42 -9.65 -12.46 3.58
C LEU A 42 -10.55 -13.36 2.73
N THR A 43 -10.54 -14.67 3.01
CA THR A 43 -11.43 -15.64 2.36
C THR A 43 -12.89 -15.29 2.60
N LYS A 44 -13.28 -14.97 3.84
CA LYS A 44 -14.66 -14.55 4.13
C LYS A 44 -15.06 -13.29 3.37
N ALA A 45 -14.18 -12.29 3.30
CA ALA A 45 -14.43 -11.06 2.54
C ALA A 45 -14.64 -11.36 1.04
N TRP A 46 -13.81 -12.24 0.47
CA TRP A 46 -13.94 -12.68 -0.91
C TRP A 46 -15.22 -13.46 -1.18
N ASP A 47 -15.62 -14.36 -0.28
CA ASP A 47 -16.86 -15.13 -0.40
C ASP A 47 -18.10 -14.24 -0.34
N LEU A 48 -18.04 -13.14 0.43
CA LEU A 48 -19.07 -12.10 0.46
C LEU A 48 -19.04 -11.18 -0.77
N GLY A 49 -18.09 -11.41 -1.69
CA GLY A 49 -17.97 -10.73 -2.96
C GLY A 49 -17.16 -9.44 -2.93
N VAL A 50 -16.40 -9.16 -1.87
CA VAL A 50 -15.46 -8.02 -1.83
C VAL A 50 -14.35 -8.27 -2.86
N ARG A 51 -14.05 -7.26 -3.68
CA ARG A 51 -13.00 -7.35 -4.71
C ARG A 51 -12.06 -6.16 -4.73
N TYR A 52 -12.21 -5.18 -3.83
CA TYR A 52 -11.22 -4.13 -3.64
C TYR A 52 -10.43 -4.38 -2.35
N PHE A 53 -9.11 -4.45 -2.45
CA PHE A 53 -8.19 -4.64 -1.33
C PHE A 53 -7.20 -3.47 -1.27
N ASP A 54 -7.11 -2.82 -0.11
CA ASP A 54 -6.19 -1.72 0.15
C ASP A 54 -5.11 -2.13 1.16
N THR A 55 -3.86 -1.87 0.82
CA THR A 55 -2.69 -2.16 1.65
C THR A 55 -1.66 -1.05 1.62
N ALA A 56 -0.53 -1.22 2.30
CA ALA A 56 0.60 -0.30 2.28
C ALA A 56 1.87 -0.98 2.82
N PRO A 57 3.07 -0.52 2.42
CA PRO A 57 4.32 -0.97 3.04
C PRO A 57 4.33 -0.82 4.56
N LEU A 58 3.84 0.31 5.09
CA LEU A 58 3.80 0.55 6.54
C LEU A 58 2.96 -0.50 7.31
N TYR A 59 1.96 -1.11 6.68
CA TYR A 59 1.01 -1.99 7.38
C TYR A 59 1.71 -3.27 7.84
N GLY A 60 2.03 -3.30 9.13
CA GLY A 60 2.86 -4.33 9.73
C GLY A 60 4.27 -4.40 9.15
N LEU A 61 4.81 -3.26 8.69
CA LEU A 61 6.15 -3.17 8.10
C LEU A 61 6.37 -4.20 6.97
N GLY A 62 5.38 -4.31 6.09
CA GLY A 62 5.32 -5.21 4.94
C GLY A 62 4.55 -6.51 5.18
N LEU A 63 4.19 -6.83 6.42
CA LEU A 63 3.47 -8.08 6.75
C LEU A 63 2.10 -8.16 6.08
N ALA A 64 1.36 -7.05 6.01
CA ALA A 64 0.05 -7.04 5.35
C ALA A 64 0.15 -7.36 3.85
N GLU A 65 1.13 -6.78 3.15
CA GLU A 65 1.39 -7.08 1.74
C GLU A 65 1.77 -8.55 1.54
N THR A 66 2.63 -9.10 2.39
CA THR A 66 3.03 -10.52 2.33
C THR A 66 1.86 -11.48 2.60
N ARG A 67 0.98 -11.16 3.55
CA ARG A 67 -0.24 -11.97 3.81
C ARG A 67 -1.23 -11.87 2.65
N LEU A 68 -1.39 -10.67 2.08
CA LEU A 68 -2.26 -10.45 0.94
C LEU A 68 -1.77 -11.20 -0.31
N ASN A 69 -0.45 -11.26 -0.53
CA ASN A 69 0.16 -12.11 -1.56
C ASN A 69 -0.29 -13.57 -1.42
N ARG A 70 -0.08 -14.18 -0.24
CA ARG A 70 -0.46 -15.58 0.01
C ARG A 70 -1.93 -15.84 -0.32
N PHE A 71 -2.80 -14.88 -0.06
CA PHE A 71 -4.22 -14.97 -0.36
C PHE A 71 -4.55 -14.78 -1.85
N LEU A 72 -4.00 -13.75 -2.50
CA LEU A 72 -4.32 -13.40 -3.90
C LEU A 72 -3.60 -14.27 -4.92
N ARG A 73 -2.53 -14.97 -4.52
CA ARG A 73 -1.76 -15.86 -5.38
C ARG A 73 -2.66 -16.90 -6.05
N GLY A 74 -2.57 -16.98 -7.37
CA GLY A 74 -3.39 -17.89 -8.20
C GLY A 74 -4.78 -17.37 -8.53
N LYS A 75 -5.21 -16.22 -7.99
CA LYS A 75 -6.45 -15.56 -8.43
C LYS A 75 -6.21 -14.75 -9.72
N PRO A 76 -7.15 -14.73 -10.68
CA PRO A 76 -6.99 -13.92 -11.88
C PRO A 76 -6.84 -12.43 -11.52
N ARG A 77 -5.81 -11.78 -12.07
CA ARG A 77 -5.50 -10.37 -11.74
C ARG A 77 -6.64 -9.40 -12.06
N GLY A 78 -7.47 -9.72 -13.06
CA GLY A 78 -8.63 -8.94 -13.47
C GLY A 78 -9.85 -9.07 -12.54
N ASP A 79 -9.86 -10.04 -11.61
CA ASP A 79 -11.01 -10.29 -10.74
C ASP A 79 -11.06 -9.35 -9.54
N TYR A 80 -9.97 -8.64 -9.24
CA TYR A 80 -9.86 -7.76 -8.09
C TYR A 80 -9.13 -6.46 -8.41
N VAL A 81 -9.46 -5.44 -7.61
CA VAL A 81 -8.78 -4.15 -7.56
C VAL A 81 -7.86 -4.16 -6.35
N LEU A 82 -6.61 -3.76 -6.56
CA LEU A 82 -5.57 -3.70 -5.54
C LEU A 82 -4.97 -2.30 -5.48
N SER A 83 -4.96 -1.72 -4.28
CA SER A 83 -4.23 -0.49 -4.00
C SER A 83 -3.10 -0.71 -3.00
N THR A 84 -2.00 -0.01 -3.21
CA THR A 84 -0.93 0.14 -2.21
C THR A 84 -0.45 1.59 -2.18
N LYS A 85 0.58 1.88 -1.40
CA LYS A 85 1.02 3.25 -1.10
C LYS A 85 2.54 3.39 -1.21
N ILE A 86 3.00 4.58 -1.58
CA ILE A 86 4.43 4.96 -1.61
C ILE A 86 4.74 6.03 -0.57
N GLY A 87 6.01 6.42 -0.48
CA GLY A 87 6.47 7.52 0.36
C GLY A 87 7.00 7.09 1.73
N ARG A 88 6.81 5.83 2.11
CA ARG A 88 7.35 5.22 3.34
C ARG A 88 8.11 3.95 2.98
N LEU A 89 9.37 4.11 2.57
CA LEU A 89 10.27 2.99 2.30
C LEU A 89 10.61 2.25 3.59
N LEU A 90 10.78 0.93 3.52
CA LEU A 90 11.16 0.14 4.69
C LEU A 90 12.64 -0.23 4.62
N ARG A 91 13.43 0.19 5.61
CA ARG A 91 14.81 -0.28 5.80
C ARG A 91 14.89 -1.25 6.98
N ARG A 92 15.85 -2.17 6.93
CA ARG A 92 16.24 -2.98 8.08
C ARG A 92 16.73 -2.05 9.21
N CYS A 93 16.36 -2.34 10.45
CA CYS A 93 16.92 -1.62 11.60
C CYS A 93 18.40 -1.99 11.82
N GLU A 94 19.22 -1.02 12.18
CA GLU A 94 20.58 -1.29 12.64
C GLU A 94 20.59 -1.85 14.07
N PRO A 95 21.69 -2.52 14.52
CA PRO A 95 21.80 -2.96 15.90
C PRO A 95 21.56 -1.81 16.89
N GLY A 96 20.65 -2.02 17.84
CA GLY A 96 20.27 -1.02 18.85
C GLY A 96 19.24 0.00 18.39
N GLU A 97 18.81 -0.01 17.13
CA GLU A 97 17.78 0.88 16.61
C GLU A 97 16.37 0.36 16.88
N GLU A 98 15.48 1.24 17.32
CA GLU A 98 14.06 0.92 17.50
C GLU A 98 13.29 0.90 16.17
N ARG A 99 12.47 -0.14 15.97
CA ARG A 99 11.62 -0.27 14.78
C ARG A 99 10.50 0.77 14.77
N THR A 100 10.00 1.09 13.58
CA THR A 100 8.81 1.93 13.45
C THR A 100 7.58 1.26 14.07
N GLY A 101 6.73 2.06 14.74
CA GLY A 101 5.45 1.60 15.28
C GLY A 101 5.57 0.66 16.48
N ALA A 102 6.57 0.85 17.33
CA ALA A 102 6.59 0.24 18.66
C ALA A 102 5.30 0.56 19.43
N GLY A 103 4.72 -0.43 20.11
CA GLY A 103 3.41 -0.32 20.77
C GLY A 103 2.20 -0.27 19.83
N LYS A 104 2.39 -0.15 18.51
CA LYS A 104 1.31 -0.10 17.50
C LYS A 104 1.20 -1.38 16.68
N PHE A 105 2.33 -1.92 16.23
CA PHE A 105 2.41 -3.18 15.49
C PHE A 105 3.07 -4.26 16.35
N PHE A 106 2.59 -5.50 16.26
CA PHE A 106 3.01 -6.65 17.07
C PHE A 106 3.45 -7.81 16.18
N ASP A 107 4.50 -8.55 16.56
CA ASP A 107 5.00 -9.70 15.79
C ASP A 107 5.22 -9.39 14.29
N VAL A 108 5.96 -8.31 14.02
CA VAL A 108 6.25 -7.80 12.68
C VAL A 108 7.77 -7.74 12.42
N PRO A 109 8.21 -7.70 11.15
CA PRO A 109 9.62 -7.53 10.82
C PRO A 109 10.25 -6.29 11.48
N THR A 110 11.51 -6.40 11.90
CA THR A 110 12.25 -5.30 12.52
C THR A 110 12.76 -4.32 11.47
N ARG A 111 11.88 -3.38 11.08
CA ARG A 111 12.15 -2.37 10.03
C ARG A 111 11.80 -0.97 10.51
N ARG A 112 12.45 0.03 9.92
CA ARG A 112 12.06 1.44 10.02
C ARG A 112 11.57 1.96 8.71
N GLU A 113 10.63 2.88 8.80
CA GLU A 113 10.24 3.68 7.65
C GLU A 113 11.24 4.81 7.40
N VAL A 114 11.43 5.11 6.12
CA VAL A 114 12.17 6.26 5.63
C VAL A 114 11.24 6.98 4.66
N TYR A 115 11.00 8.26 4.92
CA TYR A 115 10.20 9.07 4.02
C TYR A 115 11.02 9.42 2.77
N ASP A 116 10.49 9.06 1.61
CA ASP A 116 11.10 9.37 0.32
C ASP A 116 10.00 9.45 -0.74
N TYR A 117 9.62 10.68 -1.10
CA TYR A 117 8.63 10.96 -2.13
C TYR A 117 9.29 11.38 -3.44
N SER A 118 10.61 11.22 -3.57
CA SER A 118 11.35 11.53 -4.80
C SER A 118 10.98 10.57 -5.93
N TYR A 119 11.47 10.86 -7.14
CA TYR A 119 11.29 9.96 -8.29
C TYR A 119 11.79 8.54 -7.97
N ASP A 120 13.03 8.41 -7.51
CA ASP A 120 13.64 7.11 -7.19
C ASP A 120 12.97 6.44 -5.98
N GLY A 121 12.53 7.24 -5.01
CA GLY A 121 11.77 6.76 -3.85
C GLY A 121 10.46 6.08 -4.25
N VAL A 122 9.70 6.70 -5.16
CA VAL A 122 8.47 6.13 -5.72
C VAL A 122 8.75 4.83 -6.47
N MET A 123 9.72 4.84 -7.38
CA MET A 123 10.06 3.67 -8.20
C MET A 123 10.46 2.48 -7.32
N ARG A 124 11.36 2.71 -6.36
CA ARG A 124 11.86 1.68 -5.43
C ARG A 124 10.77 1.20 -4.48
N SER A 125 9.91 2.11 -4.00
CA SER A 125 8.80 1.73 -3.11
C SER A 125 7.83 0.81 -3.81
N LEU A 126 7.48 1.11 -5.07
CA LEU A 126 6.58 0.26 -5.85
C LEU A 126 7.22 -1.09 -6.15
N GLU A 127 8.47 -1.13 -6.61
CA GLU A 127 9.20 -2.37 -6.88
C GLU A 127 9.15 -3.32 -5.67
N PHE A 128 9.49 -2.82 -4.48
CA PHE A 128 9.42 -3.64 -3.28
C PHE A 128 8.01 -4.08 -2.89
N SER A 129 6.98 -3.27 -3.18
CA SER A 129 5.59 -3.68 -2.98
C SER A 129 5.17 -4.77 -3.97
N LEU A 130 5.55 -4.65 -5.24
CA LEU A 130 5.29 -5.66 -6.28
C LEU A 130 5.90 -7.01 -5.87
N GLU A 131 7.14 -7.02 -5.39
CA GLU A 131 7.80 -8.22 -4.87
C GLU A 131 7.05 -8.82 -3.69
N ARG A 132 6.71 -8.01 -2.67
CA ARG A 132 5.98 -8.50 -1.49
C ARG A 132 4.59 -9.02 -1.84
N LEU A 133 3.90 -8.36 -2.77
CA LEU A 133 2.55 -8.72 -3.22
C LEU A 133 2.53 -9.87 -4.23
N GLY A 134 3.64 -10.12 -4.92
CA GLY A 134 3.74 -11.14 -5.96
C GLY A 134 2.87 -10.84 -7.19
N VAL A 135 2.76 -9.55 -7.55
CA VAL A 135 2.01 -9.07 -8.73
C VAL A 135 2.91 -8.20 -9.60
N ASP A 136 2.55 -8.03 -10.87
CA ASP A 136 3.26 -7.20 -11.85
C ASP A 136 2.68 -5.79 -11.99
N SER A 137 1.49 -5.55 -11.41
CA SER A 137 0.74 -4.31 -11.62
C SER A 137 -0.22 -3.99 -10.47
N ILE A 138 -0.45 -2.70 -10.24
CA ILE A 138 -1.32 -2.14 -9.18
C ILE A 138 -2.45 -1.33 -9.82
N ASP A 139 -3.68 -1.42 -9.30
CA ASP A 139 -4.78 -0.64 -9.87
C ASP A 139 -4.74 0.82 -9.39
N ILE A 140 -4.41 1.05 -8.12
CA ILE A 140 -4.34 2.41 -7.55
C ILE A 140 -3.10 2.54 -6.67
N LEU A 141 -2.25 3.54 -6.95
CA LEU A 141 -1.04 3.81 -6.17
C LEU A 141 -1.14 5.17 -5.48
N TYR A 142 -1.24 5.16 -4.15
CA TYR A 142 -1.39 6.40 -3.36
C TYR A 142 -0.04 6.92 -2.83
N ALA A 143 0.09 8.24 -2.69
CA ALA A 143 1.12 8.83 -1.83
C ALA A 143 0.64 8.82 -0.37
N HIS A 144 1.38 8.16 0.53
CA HIS A 144 0.94 7.93 1.90
C HIS A 144 1.21 9.15 2.80
N ASP A 145 0.19 9.63 3.50
CA ASP A 145 0.29 10.51 4.68
C ASP A 145 1.10 11.81 4.49
N LEU A 146 0.86 12.53 3.39
CA LEU A 146 1.41 13.87 3.16
C LEU A 146 0.65 14.93 3.96
N ASP A 147 0.67 14.79 5.29
CA ASP A 147 -0.09 15.58 6.24
C ASP A 147 0.77 16.13 7.39
N ILE A 148 0.23 17.11 8.12
CA ILE A 148 0.95 17.78 9.22
C ILE A 148 1.11 16.87 10.44
N PHE A 149 0.14 15.99 10.72
CA PHE A 149 0.21 15.07 11.85
C PHE A 149 1.37 14.08 11.69
N THR A 150 1.58 13.61 10.46
CA THR A 150 2.68 12.70 10.10
C THR A 150 4.04 13.40 10.08
N HIS A 151 4.13 14.60 9.48
CA HIS A 151 5.40 15.30 9.30
C HIS A 151 5.74 16.31 10.39
N GLY A 152 4.87 16.47 11.40
CA GLY A 152 5.08 17.26 12.62
C GLY A 152 4.96 18.78 12.45
N SER A 153 5.11 19.31 11.24
CA SER A 153 4.94 20.73 10.95
C SER A 153 4.47 20.99 9.53
N GLU A 154 3.89 22.17 9.29
CA GLU A 154 3.53 22.60 7.95
C GLU A 154 4.75 22.72 7.02
N ALA A 155 5.87 23.24 7.53
CA ALA A 155 7.12 23.36 6.77
C ALA A 155 7.64 21.98 6.32
N SER A 156 7.67 21.00 7.22
CA SER A 156 8.10 19.63 6.91
C SER A 156 7.14 18.94 5.94
N ARG A 157 5.83 19.12 6.11
CA ARG A 157 4.82 18.61 5.18
C ARG A 157 4.98 19.25 3.79
N ASN A 158 5.14 20.56 3.71
CA ASN A 158 5.31 21.29 2.44
C ASN A 158 6.58 20.83 1.72
N ALA A 159 7.69 20.63 2.43
CA ALA A 159 8.92 20.08 1.84
C ALA A 159 8.70 18.69 1.21
N ARG A 160 7.87 17.83 1.81
CA ARG A 160 7.52 16.50 1.24
C ARG A 160 6.59 16.61 0.04
N LEU A 161 5.66 17.56 0.05
CA LEU A 161 4.84 17.87 -1.12
C LEU A 161 5.70 18.40 -2.27
N GLU A 162 6.64 19.29 -2.00
CA GLU A 162 7.59 19.82 -2.99
C GLU A 162 8.46 18.70 -3.57
N GLU A 163 8.97 17.79 -2.73
CA GLU A 163 9.71 16.59 -3.16
C GLU A 163 8.88 15.70 -4.10
N LEU A 164 7.61 15.43 -3.74
CA LEU A 164 6.69 14.69 -4.62
C LEU A 164 6.48 15.44 -5.94
N MET A 165 6.19 16.73 -5.90
CA MET A 165 5.89 17.49 -7.13
C MET A 165 7.11 17.69 -8.03
N ALA A 166 8.31 17.77 -7.45
CA ALA A 166 9.55 17.91 -8.20
C ALA A 166 9.95 16.64 -8.97
N GLY A 167 9.61 15.45 -8.45
CA GLY A 167 10.04 14.19 -9.05
C GLY A 167 9.07 13.02 -8.89
N GLY A 168 8.55 12.76 -7.70
CA GLY A 168 7.70 11.59 -7.45
C GLY A 168 6.42 11.56 -8.28
N TYR A 169 5.77 12.71 -8.52
CA TYR A 169 4.60 12.79 -9.39
C TYR A 169 4.93 12.42 -10.84
N LYS A 170 6.11 12.80 -11.33
CA LYS A 170 6.61 12.36 -12.64
C LYS A 170 6.82 10.84 -12.67
N ALA A 171 7.31 10.22 -11.59
CA ALA A 171 7.42 8.76 -11.50
C ALA A 171 6.04 8.09 -11.56
N LEU A 172 5.05 8.62 -10.82
CA LEU A 172 3.68 8.11 -10.83
C LEU A 172 3.06 8.17 -12.23
N LEU A 173 3.22 9.30 -12.94
CA LEU A 173 2.77 9.41 -14.33
C LEU A 173 3.50 8.42 -15.26
N SER A 174 4.82 8.30 -15.12
CA SER A 174 5.62 7.39 -15.94
C SER A 174 5.22 5.92 -15.74
N LEU A 175 4.98 5.50 -14.50
CA LEU A 175 4.51 4.16 -14.16
C LEU A 175 3.11 3.87 -14.71
N ARG A 176 2.24 4.90 -14.72
CA ARG A 176 0.91 4.80 -15.30
C ARG A 176 0.97 4.65 -16.82
N ASP A 177 1.79 5.46 -17.48
CA ASP A 177 1.93 5.44 -18.93
C ASP A 177 2.57 4.12 -19.42
N GLN A 178 3.38 3.47 -18.57
CA GLN A 178 3.91 2.12 -18.78
C GLN A 178 2.91 0.99 -18.46
N GLY A 179 1.74 1.31 -17.89
CA GLY A 179 0.72 0.33 -17.51
C GLY A 179 1.02 -0.47 -16.24
N VAL A 180 2.11 -0.16 -15.52
CA VAL A 180 2.46 -0.80 -14.23
C VAL A 180 1.44 -0.42 -13.15
N ILE A 181 0.94 0.82 -13.20
CA ILE A 181 -0.17 1.27 -12.37
C ILE A 181 -1.33 1.75 -13.25
N LYS A 182 -2.58 1.60 -12.80
CA LYS A 182 -3.72 2.16 -13.56
C LYS A 182 -4.07 3.57 -13.13
N ARG A 183 -4.06 3.86 -11.82
CA ARG A 183 -4.48 5.15 -11.25
C ARG A 183 -3.52 5.61 -10.15
N VAL A 184 -3.50 6.92 -9.94
CA VAL A 184 -2.76 7.67 -8.92
C VAL A 184 -3.75 8.52 -8.15
#